data_AF-A0A139N8V0-F1
#
_entry.id   AF-A0A139N8V0-F1
#
_cell.length_a   1.000
_cell.length_b   1.000
_cell.length_c   1.000
_cell.angle_alpha   90.00
_cell.angle_beta   90.00
_cell.angle_gamma   90.00
#
_symmetry.space_group_name_H-M   'P 1'
#
loop_
_entity.id
_entity.type
_entity.pdbx_description
1 polymer ?
#
loop_
_entity_poly.entity_id
_entity_poly.type
_entity_poly.pdbx_seq_one_letter_code
_entity_poly.pdbx_strand_id
1 'polypeptide(L)'
;METIQKSLALFKKHRLIFLGLNLLMIIAGALVISHRLSNVILVDFLSVFSGIIAALDTWLIICLVRLFLNHFALLKNNWLKARISMTTGAIYNAFYVIMSLVSCFALQSVWYLIYAAYHLLFAIAKFYTGQSMQRNKGNSWKFYQYVGYFLIIAAFIFHIMVIFVSQHDDNIGVAYPFLVYLIALATFINFISSMIQLFRLRRSSSAYLKASKNISFASSLFSLFFLQTMMLRQFSGPADAYFSWLITIILGTCVFSSLLILGITMIISGRKNNQ
;
A
#
# COMPACT_ATOMS: atom_id res chain seq x y z
N MET A 1 1.35 -9.65 -21.47
CA MET A 1 2.14 -10.85 -21.11
C MET A 1 3.57 -10.65 -21.59
N GLU A 2 3.71 -10.16 -22.81
CA GLU A 2 4.95 -9.63 -23.41
C GLU A 2 5.78 -8.73 -22.50
N THR A 3 5.19 -7.74 -21.80
CA THR A 3 5.92 -6.86 -20.88
C THR A 3 6.55 -7.60 -19.69
N ILE A 4 5.87 -8.62 -19.15
CA ILE A 4 6.36 -9.43 -18.02
C ILE A 4 7.48 -10.35 -18.52
N GLN A 5 7.29 -11.02 -19.66
CA GLN A 5 8.32 -11.85 -20.28
C GLN A 5 9.57 -11.05 -20.64
N LYS A 6 9.40 -9.82 -21.16
CA LYS A 6 10.51 -8.90 -21.44
C LYS A 6 11.26 -8.52 -20.16
N SER A 7 10.54 -8.22 -19.07
CA SER A 7 11.17 -7.95 -17.76
C SER A 7 11.92 -9.16 -17.22
N LEU A 8 11.39 -10.37 -17.41
CA LEU A 8 12.04 -11.60 -16.96
C LEU A 8 13.26 -11.96 -17.80
N ALA A 9 13.19 -11.74 -19.11
CA ALA A 9 14.31 -11.93 -20.03
C ALA A 9 15.45 -10.95 -19.70
N LEU A 10 15.11 -9.69 -19.37
CA LEU A 10 16.08 -8.70 -18.90
C LEU A 10 16.72 -9.12 -17.58
N PHE A 11 15.94 -9.64 -16.62
CA PHE A 11 16.48 -10.19 -15.39
C PHE A 11 17.39 -11.39 -15.65
N LYS A 12 16.97 -12.35 -16.47
CA LYS A 12 17.77 -13.54 -16.81
C LYS A 12 19.10 -13.14 -17.47
N LYS A 13 19.07 -12.12 -18.34
CA LYS A 13 20.25 -11.56 -19.00
C LYS A 13 21.22 -10.89 -18.01
N HIS A 14 20.72 -10.23 -16.97
CA HIS A 14 21.52 -9.47 -16.01
C HIS A 14 21.53 -10.09 -14.60
N ARG A 15 21.25 -11.40 -14.48
CA ARG A 15 21.06 -12.08 -13.18
C ARG A 15 22.27 -11.94 -12.26
N LEU A 16 23.48 -12.01 -12.82
CA LEU A 16 24.73 -11.83 -12.07
C LEU A 16 24.85 -10.43 -11.46
N ILE A 17 24.38 -9.40 -12.17
CA ILE A 17 24.38 -8.01 -11.67
C ILE A 17 23.40 -7.89 -10.50
N PHE A 18 22.18 -8.45 -10.61
CA PHE A 18 21.21 -8.44 -9.52
C PHE A 18 21.71 -9.18 -8.27
N LEU A 19 22.35 -10.34 -8.45
CA LEU A 19 22.97 -11.09 -7.35
C LEU A 19 24.14 -10.31 -6.74
N GLY A 20 24.98 -9.68 -7.56
CA GLY A 20 26.08 -8.84 -7.10
C GLY A 20 25.61 -7.63 -6.30
N LEU A 21 24.56 -6.94 -6.75
CA LEU A 21 23.95 -5.81 -6.03
C LEU A 21 23.36 -6.24 -4.68
N ASN A 22 22.67 -7.38 -4.64
CA ASN A 22 22.14 -7.94 -3.39
C ASN A 22 23.25 -8.36 -2.41
N LEU A 23 24.33 -8.98 -2.91
CA LEU A 23 25.48 -9.33 -2.08
C LEU A 23 26.17 -8.07 -1.53
N LEU A 24 26.36 -7.05 -2.38
CA LEU A 24 26.91 -5.76 -1.97
C LEU A 24 26.03 -5.10 -0.90
N MET A 25 24.71 -5.21 -1.02
CA MET A 25 23.79 -4.73 0.01
C MET A 25 23.91 -5.45 1.34
N ILE A 26 24.05 -6.79 1.34
CA ILE A 26 24.25 -7.55 2.58
C ILE A 26 25.55 -7.11 3.25
N ILE A 27 26.62 -6.93 2.49
CA ILE A 27 27.92 -6.46 3.00
C ILE A 27 27.80 -5.02 3.53
N ALA A 28 27.18 -4.11 2.78
CA ALA A 28 26.97 -2.73 3.20
C ALA A 28 26.12 -2.65 4.48
N GLY A 29 25.03 -3.42 4.56
CA GLY A 29 24.19 -3.51 5.74
C GLY A 29 24.95 -4.05 6.95
N ALA A 30 25.77 -5.09 6.78
CA ALA A 30 26.63 -5.60 7.84
C ALA A 30 27.66 -4.56 8.33
N LEU A 31 28.22 -3.75 7.42
CA LEU A 31 29.16 -2.67 7.76
C LEU A 31 28.48 -1.52 8.52
N VAL A 32 27.25 -1.17 8.16
CA VAL A 32 26.44 -0.16 8.88
C VAL A 32 26.09 -0.66 10.27
N ILE A 33 25.58 -1.89 10.40
CA ILE A 33 25.18 -2.49 11.68
C ILE A 33 26.38 -2.70 12.62
N SER A 34 27.55 -3.06 12.08
CA SER A 34 28.78 -3.23 12.87
C SER A 34 29.45 -1.91 13.27
N HIS A 35 28.84 -0.76 13.00
CA HIS A 35 29.38 0.58 13.25
C HIS A 35 30.78 0.82 12.65
N ARG A 36 31.17 0.02 11.64
CA ARG A 36 32.46 0.14 10.93
C ARG A 36 32.50 1.34 9.98
N LEU A 37 31.33 1.89 9.63
CA LEU A 37 31.17 3.08 8.80
C LEU A 37 30.85 4.28 9.67
N SER A 38 31.82 5.17 9.87
CA SER A 38 31.65 6.40 10.66
C SER A 38 31.09 7.58 9.85
N ASN A 39 31.10 7.49 8.52
CA ASN A 39 30.67 8.59 7.65
C ASN A 39 29.14 8.58 7.45
N VAL A 40 28.46 9.53 8.09
CA VAL A 40 27.00 9.67 8.08
C VAL A 40 26.43 9.79 6.66
N ILE A 41 27.06 10.60 5.80
CA ILE A 41 26.60 10.81 4.41
C ILE A 41 26.61 9.50 3.63
N LEU A 42 27.63 8.68 3.84
CA LEU A 42 27.76 7.38 3.19
C LEU A 42 26.70 6.39 3.70
N VAL A 43 26.41 6.41 5.01
CA VAL A 43 25.36 5.57 5.60
C VAL A 43 23.99 5.94 5.04
N ASP A 44 23.68 7.24 4.94
CA ASP A 44 22.42 7.73 4.36
C ASP A 44 22.29 7.33 2.89
N PHE A 45 23.36 7.52 2.11
CA PHE A 45 23.39 7.11 0.70
C PHE A 45 23.17 5.60 0.53
N LEU A 46 23.88 4.78 1.30
CA LEU A 46 23.72 3.32 1.27
C LEU A 46 22.30 2.90 1.68
N SER A 47 21.70 3.59 2.65
CA SER A 47 20.34 3.33 3.11
C SER A 47 19.31 3.64 2.01
N VAL A 48 19.44 4.78 1.32
CA VAL A 48 18.56 5.10 0.17
C VAL A 48 18.74 4.09 -0.96
N PHE A 49 19.99 3.76 -1.30
CA PHE A 49 20.30 2.79 -2.36
C PHE A 49 19.73 1.39 -2.04
N SER A 50 19.80 0.99 -0.77
CA SER A 50 19.23 -0.27 -0.28
C SER A 50 17.71 -0.34 -0.51
N GLY A 51 17.00 0.75 -0.24
CA GLY A 51 15.55 0.85 -0.46
C GLY A 51 15.18 0.71 -1.94
N ILE A 52 15.97 1.30 -2.84
CA ILE A 52 15.74 1.21 -4.30
C ILE A 52 15.86 -0.25 -4.76
N ILE A 53 16.90 -0.96 -4.35
CA ILE A 53 17.10 -2.37 -4.71
C ILE A 53 15.99 -3.24 -4.12
N ALA A 54 15.64 -3.06 -2.84
CA ALA A 54 14.55 -3.80 -2.22
C ALA A 54 13.21 -3.60 -2.96
N ALA A 55 12.94 -2.40 -3.46
CA ALA A 55 11.78 -2.12 -4.29
C ALA A 55 11.84 -2.85 -5.66
N LEU A 56 13.01 -2.89 -6.29
CA LEU A 56 13.24 -3.64 -7.54
C LEU A 56 13.05 -5.15 -7.34
N ASP A 57 13.56 -5.71 -6.24
CA ASP A 57 13.42 -7.13 -5.92
C ASP A 57 11.96 -7.48 -5.61
N THR A 58 11.26 -6.62 -4.86
CA THR A 58 9.82 -6.82 -4.61
C THR A 58 9.02 -6.76 -5.91
N TRP A 59 9.36 -5.84 -6.82
CA TRP A 59 8.75 -5.79 -8.15
C TRP A 59 9.00 -7.07 -8.95
N LEU A 60 10.24 -7.60 -8.92
CA LEU A 60 10.60 -8.83 -9.59
C LEU A 60 9.82 -10.04 -9.04
N ILE A 61 9.72 -10.16 -7.72
CA ILE A 61 8.92 -11.19 -7.04
C ILE A 61 7.47 -11.12 -7.50
N ILE A 62 6.89 -9.92 -7.58
CA ILE A 62 5.52 -9.74 -8.09
C ILE A 62 5.41 -10.20 -9.55
N CYS A 63 6.40 -9.92 -10.40
CA CYS A 63 6.42 -10.39 -11.79
C CYS A 63 6.47 -11.93 -11.87
N LEU A 64 7.30 -12.56 -11.05
CA LEU A 64 7.41 -14.03 -10.96
C LEU A 64 6.11 -14.66 -10.48
N VAL A 65 5.54 -14.16 -9.38
CA VAL A 65 4.25 -14.63 -8.86
C VAL A 65 3.15 -14.46 -9.90
N ARG A 66 3.11 -13.34 -10.63
CA ARG A 66 2.12 -13.15 -11.71
C ARG A 66 2.33 -14.10 -12.88
N LEU A 67 3.56 -14.44 -13.21
CA LEU A 67 3.87 -15.43 -14.24
C LEU A 67 3.37 -16.81 -13.81
N PHE A 68 3.64 -17.21 -12.58
CA PHE A 68 3.18 -18.45 -11.99
C PHE A 68 1.64 -18.51 -11.94
N LEU A 69 0.98 -17.47 -11.42
CA LEU A 69 -0.47 -17.41 -11.34
C LEU A 69 -1.16 -17.40 -12.72
N ASN A 70 -0.51 -16.86 -13.76
CA ASN A 70 -1.04 -16.91 -15.14
C ASN A 70 -1.07 -18.32 -15.73
N HIS A 71 -0.36 -19.29 -15.12
CA HIS A 71 -0.46 -20.70 -15.51
C HIS A 71 -1.86 -21.24 -15.23
N PHE A 72 -2.53 -20.77 -14.17
CA PHE A 72 -3.89 -21.17 -13.84
C PHE A 72 -4.91 -20.41 -14.70
N ALA A 73 -5.65 -21.14 -15.53
CA ALA A 73 -6.66 -20.57 -16.45
C ALA A 73 -7.70 -19.69 -15.72
N LEU A 74 -8.08 -20.07 -14.49
CA LEU A 74 -8.98 -19.31 -13.61
C LEU A 74 -8.53 -17.86 -13.38
N LEU A 75 -7.23 -17.60 -13.24
CA LEU A 75 -6.71 -16.28 -12.87
C LEU A 75 -6.44 -15.35 -14.06
N LYS A 76 -6.74 -15.78 -15.30
CA LYS A 76 -6.66 -14.93 -16.50
C LYS A 76 -7.78 -13.90 -16.58
N ASN A 77 -8.94 -14.19 -15.99
CA ASN A 77 -10.09 -13.29 -16.03
C ASN A 77 -9.90 -12.13 -15.04
N ASN A 78 -9.71 -10.91 -15.56
CA ASN A 78 -9.53 -9.70 -14.75
C ASN A 78 -10.71 -9.44 -13.81
N TRP A 79 -11.92 -9.82 -14.23
CA TRP A 79 -13.14 -9.63 -13.45
C TRP A 79 -13.19 -10.56 -12.24
N LEU A 80 -12.85 -11.84 -12.45
CA LEU A 80 -12.71 -12.80 -11.35
C LEU A 80 -11.57 -12.41 -10.42
N LYS A 81 -10.42 -11.98 -10.96
CA LYS A 81 -9.29 -11.51 -10.16
C LYS A 81 -9.66 -10.31 -9.28
N ALA A 82 -10.37 -9.34 -9.83
CA ALA A 82 -10.88 -8.19 -9.08
C ALA A 82 -11.87 -8.64 -8.00
N ARG A 83 -12.80 -9.56 -8.31
CA ARG A 83 -13.76 -10.10 -7.33
C ARG A 83 -13.04 -10.81 -6.17
N ILE A 84 -12.08 -11.68 -6.47
CA ILE A 84 -11.27 -12.36 -5.46
C ILE A 84 -10.56 -11.31 -4.61
N SER A 85 -9.87 -10.34 -5.23
CA SER A 85 -9.15 -9.27 -4.53
C SER A 85 -10.04 -8.41 -3.63
N MET A 86 -11.26 -8.08 -4.06
CA MET A 86 -12.21 -7.32 -3.24
C MET A 86 -12.71 -8.16 -2.06
N THR A 87 -13.04 -9.43 -2.30
CA THR A 87 -13.58 -10.33 -1.27
C THR A 87 -12.52 -10.64 -0.21
N THR A 88 -11.34 -11.10 -0.64
CA THR A 88 -10.23 -11.38 0.28
C THR A 88 -9.76 -10.12 0.98
N GLY A 89 -9.73 -8.98 0.29
CA GLY A 89 -9.39 -7.69 0.88
C GLY A 89 -10.43 -7.18 1.90
N ALA A 90 -11.71 -7.49 1.72
CA ALA A 90 -12.76 -7.18 2.70
C ALA A 90 -12.63 -8.05 3.95
N ILE A 91 -12.40 -9.37 3.78
CA ILE A 91 -12.17 -10.30 4.89
C ILE A 91 -10.93 -9.90 5.69
N TYR A 92 -9.83 -9.60 4.99
CA TYR A 92 -8.59 -9.10 5.61
C TYR A 92 -8.85 -7.85 6.45
N ASN A 93 -9.51 -6.85 5.87
CA ASN A 93 -9.81 -5.62 6.60
C ASN A 93 -10.73 -5.87 7.80
N ALA A 94 -11.76 -6.72 7.67
CA ALA A 94 -12.65 -7.05 8.78
C ALA A 94 -11.91 -7.75 9.92
N PHE A 95 -10.99 -8.67 9.61
CA PHE A 95 -10.12 -9.30 10.61
C PHE A 95 -9.29 -8.25 11.36
N TYR A 96 -8.70 -7.30 10.63
CA TYR A 96 -7.96 -6.20 11.23
C TYR A 96 -8.83 -5.30 12.09
N VAL A 97 -10.07 -4.99 11.71
CA VAL A 97 -11.01 -4.23 12.56
C VAL A 97 -11.19 -4.93 13.91
N ILE A 98 -11.45 -6.24 13.90
CA ILE A 98 -11.66 -7.01 15.13
C ILE A 98 -10.41 -6.96 16.01
N MET A 99 -9.23 -7.29 15.45
CA MET A 99 -7.98 -7.20 16.20
C MET A 99 -7.73 -5.80 16.76
N SER A 100 -7.98 -4.76 15.97
CA SER A 100 -7.73 -3.38 16.35
C SER A 100 -8.65 -2.93 17.47
N LEU A 101 -9.94 -3.30 17.44
CA LEU A 101 -10.86 -3.01 18.53
C LEU A 101 -10.45 -3.73 19.81
N VAL A 102 -10.08 -5.01 19.73
CA VAL A 102 -9.55 -5.76 20.88
C VAL A 102 -8.31 -5.07 21.45
N SER A 103 -7.34 -4.69 20.61
CA SER A 103 -6.15 -3.95 21.04
C SER A 103 -6.48 -2.57 21.61
N CYS A 104 -7.47 -1.87 21.08
CA CYS A 104 -7.93 -0.59 21.61
C CYS A 104 -8.45 -0.74 23.04
N PHE A 105 -9.26 -1.76 23.32
CA PHE A 105 -9.76 -2.03 24.67
C PHE A 105 -8.65 -2.53 25.60
N ALA A 106 -7.76 -3.39 25.13
CA ALA A 106 -6.68 -3.96 25.95
C ALA A 106 -5.59 -2.94 26.30
N LEU A 107 -5.23 -2.07 25.35
CA LEU A 107 -4.09 -1.15 25.46
C LEU A 107 -4.51 0.31 25.70
N GLN A 108 -5.82 0.60 25.72
CA GLN A 108 -6.38 1.94 25.96
C GLN A 108 -5.74 3.02 25.06
N SER A 109 -5.43 2.69 23.81
CA SER A 109 -4.76 3.58 22.87
C SER A 109 -5.66 3.94 21.69
N VAL A 110 -5.85 5.25 21.51
CA VAL A 110 -6.66 5.86 20.43
C VAL A 110 -6.15 5.47 19.05
N TRP A 111 -4.86 5.17 18.91
CA TRP A 111 -4.27 4.66 17.68
C TRP A 111 -4.99 3.44 17.15
N TYR A 112 -5.28 2.46 18.01
CA TYR A 112 -5.97 1.24 17.58
C TYR A 112 -7.42 1.50 17.21
N LEU A 113 -8.07 2.53 17.78
CA LEU A 113 -9.39 2.96 17.35
C LEU A 113 -9.37 3.56 15.94
N ILE A 114 -8.40 4.44 15.67
CA ILE A 114 -8.18 5.01 14.33
C ILE A 114 -7.84 3.90 13.33
N TYR A 115 -7.02 2.93 13.77
CA TYR A 115 -6.65 1.75 12.99
C TYR A 115 -7.87 0.85 12.69
N ALA A 116 -8.80 0.70 13.62
CA ALA A 116 -10.07 0.02 13.37
C ALA A 116 -10.93 0.80 12.36
N ALA A 117 -11.06 2.11 12.54
CA ALA A 117 -11.93 2.95 11.71
C ALA A 117 -11.52 2.94 10.23
N TYR A 118 -10.22 3.08 9.91
CA TYR A 118 -9.80 3.08 8.51
C TYR A 118 -9.94 1.69 7.85
N HIS A 119 -9.64 0.60 8.57
CA HIS A 119 -9.85 -0.75 8.03
C HIS A 119 -11.33 -1.03 7.81
N LEU A 120 -12.21 -0.59 8.71
CA LEU A 120 -13.65 -0.71 8.56
C LEU A 120 -14.13 0.03 7.31
N LEU A 121 -13.66 1.26 7.12
CA LEU A 121 -13.96 2.08 5.95
C LEU A 121 -13.62 1.32 4.65
N PHE A 122 -12.41 0.76 4.55
CA PHE A 122 -12.02 -0.04 3.39
C PHE A 122 -12.72 -1.40 3.30
N ALA A 123 -13.09 -2.04 4.41
CA ALA A 123 -13.87 -3.27 4.42
C ALA A 123 -15.23 -3.05 3.78
N ILE A 124 -15.93 -1.99 4.19
CA ILE A 124 -17.24 -1.59 3.65
C ILE A 124 -17.12 -1.30 2.15
N ALA A 125 -16.14 -0.50 1.74
CA ALA A 125 -15.95 -0.19 0.33
C ALA A 125 -15.67 -1.43 -0.53
N LYS A 126 -14.78 -2.32 -0.08
CA LYS A 126 -14.45 -3.56 -0.81
C LYS A 126 -15.64 -4.52 -0.86
N PHE A 127 -16.38 -4.68 0.24
CA PHE A 127 -17.58 -5.51 0.30
C PHE A 127 -18.67 -4.97 -0.64
N TYR A 128 -18.98 -3.68 -0.53
CA TYR A 128 -19.99 -3.03 -1.38
C TYR A 128 -19.61 -3.11 -2.86
N THR A 129 -18.33 -2.90 -3.19
CA THR A 129 -17.82 -3.06 -4.56
C THR A 129 -17.97 -4.50 -5.06
N GLY A 130 -17.57 -5.48 -4.26
CA GLY A 130 -17.66 -6.90 -4.62
C GLY A 130 -19.09 -7.38 -4.83
N GLN A 131 -20.05 -6.87 -4.04
CA GLN A 131 -21.49 -7.13 -4.20
C GLN A 131 -22.07 -6.44 -5.43
N SER A 132 -21.74 -5.16 -5.64
CA SER A 132 -22.23 -4.37 -6.77
C SER A 132 -21.77 -4.93 -8.11
N MET A 133 -20.54 -5.45 -8.17
CA MET A 133 -20.03 -6.19 -9.32
C MET A 133 -20.96 -7.35 -9.71
N GLN A 134 -21.47 -8.12 -8.74
CA GLN A 134 -22.33 -9.28 -9.01
C GLN A 134 -23.75 -8.92 -9.45
N ARG A 135 -24.32 -7.84 -8.91
CA ARG A 135 -25.75 -7.54 -8.99
C ARG A 135 -26.15 -6.55 -10.08
N ASN A 136 -25.25 -5.69 -10.56
CA ASN A 136 -25.66 -4.51 -11.36
C ASN A 136 -25.01 -4.45 -12.74
N LYS A 137 -25.83 -4.57 -13.80
CA LYS A 137 -25.42 -4.31 -15.20
C LYS A 137 -25.72 -2.87 -15.67
N GLY A 138 -26.60 -2.12 -14.98
CA GLY A 138 -27.20 -0.89 -15.54
C GLY A 138 -26.63 0.45 -15.06
N ASN A 139 -25.83 0.52 -13.98
CA ASN A 139 -25.44 1.82 -13.40
C ASN A 139 -23.99 1.91 -12.90
N SER A 140 -23.07 1.29 -13.64
CA SER A 140 -21.67 1.13 -13.23
C SER A 140 -20.93 2.45 -13.01
N TRP A 141 -21.31 3.52 -13.72
CA TRP A 141 -20.64 4.83 -13.63
C TRP A 141 -21.14 5.67 -12.46
N LYS A 142 -22.41 5.58 -12.06
CA LYS A 142 -22.87 6.18 -10.78
C LYS A 142 -22.21 5.51 -9.59
N PHE A 143 -22.08 4.18 -9.62
CA PHE A 143 -21.31 3.44 -8.62
C PHE A 143 -19.85 3.94 -8.55
N TYR A 144 -19.20 4.13 -9.70
CA TYR A 144 -17.85 4.69 -9.77
C TYR A 144 -17.74 6.09 -9.15
N GLN A 145 -18.77 6.94 -9.30
CA GLN A 145 -18.83 8.25 -8.61
C GLN A 145 -18.95 8.10 -7.10
N TYR A 146 -19.79 7.18 -6.59
CA TYR A 146 -19.92 6.92 -5.15
C TYR A 146 -18.60 6.49 -4.52
N VAL A 147 -17.82 5.66 -5.21
CA VAL A 147 -16.47 5.32 -4.76
C VAL A 147 -15.55 6.55 -4.76
N GLY A 148 -15.70 7.46 -5.72
CA GLY A 148 -14.99 8.74 -5.72
C GLY A 148 -15.31 9.62 -4.50
N TYR A 149 -16.60 9.78 -4.17
CA TYR A 149 -17.03 10.50 -2.96
C TYR A 149 -16.49 9.85 -1.68
N PHE A 150 -16.54 8.51 -1.62
CA PHE A 150 -15.96 7.75 -0.52
C PHE A 150 -14.46 8.03 -0.34
N LEU A 151 -13.68 8.08 -1.43
CA LEU A 151 -12.24 8.38 -1.35
C LEU A 151 -11.95 9.80 -0.85
N ILE A 152 -12.80 10.77 -1.19
CA ILE A 152 -12.67 12.15 -0.67
C ILE A 152 -12.92 12.16 0.84
N ILE A 153 -13.97 11.49 1.32
CA ILE A 153 -14.24 11.36 2.75
C ILE A 153 -13.07 10.66 3.46
N ALA A 154 -12.57 9.57 2.87
CA ALA A 154 -11.40 8.86 3.38
C ALA A 154 -10.15 9.77 3.45
N ALA A 155 -9.96 10.67 2.49
CA ALA A 155 -8.86 11.63 2.50
C ALA A 155 -8.95 12.57 3.71
N PHE A 156 -10.13 13.12 4.02
CA PHE A 156 -10.28 14.00 5.18
C PHE A 156 -10.08 13.24 6.51
N ILE A 157 -10.61 12.01 6.63
CA ILE A 157 -10.36 11.16 7.80
C ILE A 157 -8.85 10.89 7.93
N PHE A 158 -8.17 10.59 6.82
CA PHE A 158 -6.73 10.39 6.81
C PHE A 158 -5.96 11.65 7.22
N HIS A 159 -6.41 12.84 6.82
CA HIS A 159 -5.77 14.09 7.22
C HIS A 159 -5.83 14.31 8.74
N ILE A 160 -6.97 14.00 9.38
CA ILE A 160 -7.09 14.02 10.85
C ILE A 160 -6.09 13.05 11.48
N MET A 161 -5.93 11.85 10.90
CA MET A 161 -4.93 10.88 11.35
C MET A 161 -3.49 11.38 11.19
N VAL A 162 -3.16 12.10 10.11
CA VAL A 162 -1.83 12.70 9.93
C VAL A 162 -1.54 13.71 11.03
N ILE A 163 -2.52 14.55 11.39
CA ILE A 163 -2.37 15.52 12.48
C ILE A 163 -2.13 14.79 13.80
N PHE A 164 -2.95 13.78 14.12
CA PHE A 164 -2.83 12.95 15.32
C PHE A 164 -1.44 12.30 15.45
N VAL A 165 -0.95 11.66 14.38
CA VAL A 165 0.39 11.04 14.38
C VAL A 165 1.50 12.09 14.49
N SER A 166 1.34 13.25 13.86
CA SER A 166 2.36 14.31 13.92
C SER A 166 2.55 14.88 15.33
N GLN A 167 1.52 14.76 16.18
CA GLN A 167 1.53 15.17 17.59
C GLN A 167 2.13 14.11 18.52
N HIS A 168 2.58 12.96 17.99
CA HIS A 168 3.16 11.84 18.75
C HIS A 168 2.18 11.18 19.75
N ASP A 169 0.87 11.25 19.51
CA ASP A 169 -0.16 10.66 20.38
C ASP A 169 -0.48 9.18 20.08
N ASP A 170 0.18 8.57 19.09
CA ASP A 170 -0.11 7.22 18.62
C ASP A 170 0.29 6.09 19.60
N ASN A 171 1.06 6.37 20.66
CA ASN A 171 1.36 5.45 21.78
C ASN A 171 1.51 3.97 21.36
N ILE A 172 2.35 3.73 20.35
CA ILE A 172 2.53 2.39 19.78
C ILE A 172 3.65 1.67 20.54
N GLY A 173 3.28 0.65 21.32
CA GLY A 173 4.22 -0.32 21.86
C GLY A 173 4.48 -1.45 20.86
N VAL A 174 5.63 -1.44 20.18
CA VAL A 174 5.98 -2.55 19.27
C VAL A 174 6.62 -3.68 20.08
N ALA A 175 5.79 -4.58 20.63
CA ALA A 175 6.24 -5.71 21.44
C ALA A 175 7.11 -6.72 20.67
N TYR A 176 6.96 -6.77 19.33
CA TYR A 176 7.68 -7.70 18.46
C TYR A 176 8.28 -6.96 17.25
N PRO A 177 9.51 -6.46 17.37
CA PRO A 177 10.17 -5.67 16.31
C PRO A 177 10.24 -6.40 14.96
N PHE A 178 10.38 -7.72 14.97
CA PHE A 178 10.46 -8.53 13.75
C PHE A 178 9.16 -8.50 12.92
N LEU A 179 8.00 -8.29 13.54
CA LEU A 179 6.73 -8.17 12.82
C LEU A 179 6.70 -6.94 11.91
N VAL A 180 7.46 -5.89 12.23
CA VAL A 180 7.56 -4.69 11.38
C VAL A 180 8.11 -5.04 10.00
N TYR A 181 9.10 -5.94 9.91
CA TYR A 181 9.65 -6.38 8.63
C TYR A 181 8.65 -7.19 7.80
N LEU A 182 7.86 -8.05 8.46
CA LEU A 182 6.81 -8.82 7.77
C LEU A 182 5.70 -7.89 7.25
N ILE A 183 5.26 -6.93 8.06
CA ILE A 183 4.29 -5.90 7.66
C ILE A 183 4.85 -5.04 6.53
N ALA A 184 6.15 -4.71 6.57
CA ALA A 184 6.81 -3.97 5.52
C ALA A 184 6.75 -4.70 4.18
N LEU A 185 7.14 -5.98 4.17
CA LEU A 185 7.09 -6.82 2.97
C LEU A 185 5.66 -6.90 2.40
N ALA A 186 4.68 -7.20 3.26
CA ALA A 186 3.28 -7.27 2.84
C ALA A 186 2.77 -5.94 2.27
N THR A 187 3.15 -4.82 2.90
CA THR A 187 2.77 -3.48 2.48
C THR A 187 3.38 -3.12 1.13
N PHE A 188 4.67 -3.37 0.91
CA PHE A 188 5.31 -3.12 -0.38
C PHE A 188 4.73 -4.01 -1.49
N ILE A 189 4.46 -5.29 -1.20
CA ILE A 189 3.81 -6.19 -2.15
C ILE A 189 2.45 -5.63 -2.58
N ASN A 190 1.63 -5.19 -1.61
CA ASN A 190 0.30 -4.63 -1.86
C ASN A 190 0.38 -3.30 -2.61
N PHE A 191 1.27 -2.41 -2.20
CA PHE A 191 1.48 -1.10 -2.83
C PHE A 191 1.90 -1.26 -4.29
N ILE A 192 2.99 -1.97 -4.55
CA ILE A 192 3.50 -2.18 -5.90
C ILE A 192 2.45 -2.91 -6.75
N SER A 193 1.78 -3.94 -6.20
CA SER A 193 0.73 -4.65 -6.92
C SER A 193 -0.45 -3.76 -7.31
N SER A 194 -0.87 -2.88 -6.41
CA SER A 194 -1.97 -1.93 -6.64
C SER A 194 -1.56 -0.84 -7.65
N MET A 195 -0.33 -0.34 -7.57
CA MET A 195 0.24 0.63 -8.50
C MET A 195 0.29 0.07 -9.93
N ILE A 196 0.76 -1.18 -10.10
CA ILE A 196 0.73 -1.83 -11.42
C ILE A 196 -0.70 -1.93 -11.96
N GLN A 197 -1.66 -2.29 -11.11
CA GLN A 197 -3.06 -2.41 -11.52
C GLN A 197 -3.65 -1.06 -11.91
N LEU A 198 -3.27 0.02 -11.21
CA LEU A 198 -3.68 1.39 -11.52
C LEU A 198 -3.34 1.74 -12.98
N PHE A 199 -2.09 1.50 -13.39
CA PHE A 199 -1.61 1.73 -14.75
C PHE A 199 -2.19 0.73 -15.76
N ARG A 200 -2.19 -0.56 -15.44
CA ARG A 200 -2.64 -1.62 -16.37
C ARG A 200 -4.13 -1.49 -16.71
N LEU A 201 -4.96 -1.15 -15.73
CA LEU A 201 -6.41 -1.03 -15.90
C LEU A 201 -6.85 0.41 -16.16
N ARG A 202 -5.94 1.33 -16.52
CA ARG A 202 -6.30 2.74 -16.87
C ARG A 202 -7.22 2.84 -18.08
N ARG A 203 -7.03 1.97 -19.07
CA ARG A 203 -7.82 1.90 -20.30
C ARG A 203 -9.00 0.91 -20.22
N SER A 204 -9.31 0.34 -19.06
CA SER A 204 -10.44 -0.58 -18.93
C SER A 204 -11.77 0.15 -19.20
N SER A 205 -12.65 -0.45 -19.98
CA SER A 205 -14.01 0.06 -20.20
C SER A 205 -14.92 -0.17 -18.99
N SER A 206 -14.59 -1.12 -18.11
CA SER A 206 -15.39 -1.44 -16.94
C SER A 206 -15.16 -0.44 -15.80
N ALA A 207 -16.22 0.29 -15.43
CA ALA A 207 -16.19 1.21 -14.30
C ALA A 207 -15.93 0.48 -12.97
N TYR A 208 -16.39 -0.76 -12.82
CA TYR A 208 -16.10 -1.61 -11.66
C TYR A 208 -14.63 -1.95 -11.50
N LEU A 209 -13.96 -2.34 -12.60
CA LEU A 209 -12.52 -2.62 -12.57
C LEU A 209 -11.71 -1.35 -12.27
N LYS A 210 -12.15 -0.20 -12.79
CA LYS A 210 -11.56 1.11 -12.47
C LYS A 210 -11.79 1.52 -11.01
N ALA A 211 -12.97 1.28 -10.44
CA ALA A 211 -13.22 1.53 -9.02
C ALA A 211 -12.36 0.61 -8.14
N SER A 212 -12.39 -0.69 -8.43
CA SER A 212 -11.68 -1.72 -7.66
C SER A 212 -10.18 -1.44 -7.55
N LYS A 213 -9.52 -1.10 -8.67
CA LYS A 213 -8.08 -0.77 -8.63
C LYS A 213 -7.80 0.52 -7.84
N ASN A 214 -8.68 1.53 -7.90
CA ASN A 214 -8.51 2.80 -7.19
C ASN A 214 -8.68 2.59 -5.68
N ILE A 215 -9.66 1.79 -5.26
CA ILE A 215 -9.83 1.38 -3.85
C ILE A 215 -8.60 0.61 -3.36
N SER A 216 -8.10 -0.35 -4.14
CA SER A 216 -6.90 -1.13 -3.76
C SER A 216 -5.66 -0.25 -3.65
N PHE A 217 -5.50 0.76 -4.52
CA PHE A 217 -4.40 1.70 -4.47
C PHE A 217 -4.52 2.69 -3.29
N ALA A 218 -5.73 3.20 -3.02
CA ALA A 218 -5.98 3.99 -1.82
C ALA A 218 -5.64 3.19 -0.54
N SER A 219 -6.14 1.95 -0.43
CA SER A 219 -5.89 1.07 0.71
C SER A 219 -4.40 0.81 0.95
N SER A 220 -3.59 0.73 -0.11
CA SER A 220 -2.15 0.49 0.02
C SER A 220 -1.38 1.75 0.40
N LEU A 221 -1.81 2.94 -0.01
CA LEU A 221 -1.24 4.21 0.46
C LEU A 221 -1.44 4.41 1.97
N PHE A 222 -2.63 4.08 2.50
CA PHE A 222 -2.86 4.07 3.95
C PHE A 222 -1.93 3.09 4.66
N SER A 223 -1.77 1.87 4.10
CA SER A 223 -0.88 0.85 4.68
C SER A 223 0.58 1.31 4.69
N LEU A 224 1.03 2.04 3.66
CA LEU A 224 2.36 2.64 3.62
C LEU A 224 2.57 3.70 4.69
N PHE A 225 1.60 4.60 4.88
CA PHE A 225 1.68 5.59 5.95
C PHE A 225 1.73 4.93 7.34
N PHE A 226 0.87 3.93 7.56
CA PHE A 226 0.87 3.16 8.80
C PHE A 226 2.21 2.45 9.05
N LEU A 227 2.78 1.83 8.01
CA LEU A 227 4.10 1.21 8.09
C LEU A 227 5.17 2.24 8.47
N GLN A 228 5.15 3.45 7.87
CA GLN A 228 6.08 4.50 8.24
C GLN A 228 5.94 4.85 9.73
N THR A 229 4.72 5.05 10.23
CA THR A 229 4.51 5.36 11.66
C THR A 229 5.07 4.26 12.55
N MET A 230 4.82 2.99 12.24
CA MET A 230 5.39 1.84 12.96
C MET A 230 6.93 1.84 12.93
N MET A 231 7.53 2.13 11.78
CA MET A 231 8.99 2.17 11.64
C MET A 231 9.62 3.32 12.42
N LEU A 232 9.03 4.52 12.38
CA LEU A 232 9.49 5.66 13.18
C LEU A 232 9.41 5.34 14.67
N ARG A 233 8.31 4.73 15.13
CA ARG A 233 8.18 4.33 16.53
C ARG A 233 9.16 3.24 16.96
N GLN A 234 9.52 2.33 16.06
CA GLN A 234 10.42 1.23 16.36
C GLN A 234 11.91 1.64 16.33
N PHE A 235 12.29 2.54 15.42
CA PHE A 235 13.69 2.79 15.09
C PHE A 235 14.16 4.23 15.32
N SER A 236 13.26 5.19 15.53
CA SER A 236 13.63 6.60 15.77
C SER A 236 13.74 6.91 17.27
N GLY A 237 14.79 7.65 17.64
CA GLY A 237 15.02 8.12 19.01
C GLY A 237 14.60 9.58 19.23
N PRO A 238 14.79 10.13 20.45
CA PRO A 238 14.47 11.52 20.76
C PRO A 238 15.18 12.54 19.86
N ALA A 239 16.40 12.23 19.41
CA ALA A 239 17.17 13.08 18.51
C ALA A 239 16.54 13.18 17.10
N ASP A 240 15.70 12.21 16.72
CA ASP A 240 15.09 12.10 15.39
C ASP A 240 13.67 12.69 15.35
N ALA A 241 13.22 13.36 16.42
CA ALA A 241 11.84 13.85 16.55
C ALA A 241 11.46 14.82 15.42
N TYR A 242 12.35 15.74 15.05
CA TYR A 242 12.12 16.67 13.95
C TYR A 242 11.99 15.95 12.61
N PHE A 243 12.88 14.98 12.34
CA PHE A 243 12.83 14.18 11.11
C PHE A 243 11.54 13.35 11.03
N SER A 244 11.17 12.71 12.15
CA SER A 244 9.95 11.91 12.27
C SER A 244 8.69 12.73 12.01
N TRP A 245 8.64 13.95 12.56
CA TRP A 245 7.56 14.90 12.28
C TRP A 245 7.54 15.30 10.80
N LEU A 246 8.68 15.72 10.24
CA LEU A 246 8.78 16.20 8.86
C LEU A 246 8.36 15.12 7.86
N ILE A 247 8.87 13.90 7.99
CA ILE A 247 8.55 12.81 7.05
C ILE A 247 7.10 12.34 7.20
N THR A 248 6.51 12.46 8.39
CA THR A 248 5.08 12.22 8.63
C THR A 248 4.22 13.23 7.89
N ILE A 249 4.55 14.52 7.96
CA ILE A 249 3.82 15.57 7.24
C ILE A 249 3.98 15.41 5.72
N ILE A 250 5.20 15.15 5.23
CA ILE A 250 5.47 14.97 3.80
C ILE A 250 4.68 13.77 3.25
N LEU A 251 4.85 12.58 3.83
CA LEU A 251 4.14 11.39 3.35
C LEU A 251 2.62 11.54 3.52
N GLY A 252 2.18 12.08 4.65
CA GLY A 252 0.78 12.36 4.91
C GLY A 252 0.17 13.28 3.84
N THR A 253 0.87 14.35 3.47
CA THR A 253 0.41 15.27 2.41
C THR A 253 0.36 14.59 1.04
N CYS A 254 1.36 13.76 0.73
CA CYS A 254 1.38 12.99 -0.52
C CYS A 254 0.20 12.01 -0.62
N VAL A 255 -0.08 11.27 0.46
CA VAL A 255 -1.19 10.32 0.50
C VAL A 255 -2.53 11.05 0.43
N PHE A 256 -2.72 12.10 1.24
CA PHE A 256 -3.92 12.94 1.22
C PHE A 256 -4.23 13.47 -0.18
N SER A 257 -3.24 14.10 -0.83
CA SER A 257 -3.37 14.63 -2.18
C SER A 257 -3.70 13.54 -3.20
N SER A 258 -3.07 12.37 -3.08
CA SER A 258 -3.35 11.23 -3.97
C SER A 258 -4.79 10.76 -3.86
N LEU A 259 -5.33 10.66 -2.64
CA LEU A 259 -6.71 10.25 -2.39
C LEU A 259 -7.72 11.28 -2.94
N LEU A 260 -7.46 12.57 -2.74
CA LEU A 260 -8.27 13.64 -3.31
C LEU A 260 -8.27 13.60 -4.85
N ILE A 261 -7.10 13.50 -5.47
CA ILE A 261 -6.97 13.43 -6.94
C ILE A 261 -7.75 12.21 -7.47
N LEU A 262 -7.61 11.04 -6.83
CA LEU A 262 -8.38 9.86 -7.22
C LEU A 262 -9.88 10.08 -7.08
N GLY A 263 -10.34 10.61 -5.95
CA GLY A 263 -11.76 10.88 -5.71
C GLY A 263 -12.36 11.85 -6.73
N ILE A 264 -11.71 12.98 -6.95
CA ILE A 264 -12.13 14.02 -7.90
C ILE A 264 -12.16 13.48 -9.33
N THR A 265 -11.07 12.82 -9.76
CA THR A 265 -11.00 12.24 -11.13
C THR A 265 -12.05 11.16 -11.34
N MET A 266 -12.40 10.39 -10.32
CA MET A 266 -13.48 9.40 -10.36
C MET A 266 -14.85 10.07 -10.55
N ILE A 267 -15.14 11.14 -9.81
CA ILE A 267 -16.41 11.87 -9.94
C ILE A 267 -16.54 12.50 -11.32
N ILE A 268 -15.52 13.22 -11.79
CA ILE A 268 -15.53 13.89 -13.11
C ILE A 268 -15.69 12.86 -14.23
N SER A 269 -14.86 11.81 -14.22
CA SER A 269 -14.92 10.75 -15.24
C SER A 269 -16.23 9.98 -15.16
N GLY A 270 -16.77 9.78 -13.96
CA GLY A 270 -18.04 9.10 -13.75
C GLY A 270 -19.22 9.89 -14.28
N ARG A 271 -19.22 11.23 -14.16
CA ARG A 271 -20.26 12.11 -14.73
C ARG A 271 -20.21 12.09 -16.26
N LYS A 272 -19.01 12.25 -16.85
CA LYS A 272 -18.82 12.26 -18.30
C LYS A 272 -19.30 10.98 -18.99
N ASN A 273 -19.11 9.82 -18.37
CA ASN A 273 -19.51 8.52 -18.95
C ASN A 273 -20.93 8.08 -18.56
N ASN A 274 -21.65 8.88 -17.78
CA ASN A 274 -23.04 8.62 -17.38
C ASN A 274 -24.04 9.52 -18.13
N GLN A 275 -23.55 10.48 -18.91
CA GLN A 275 -24.30 11.23 -19.93
C GLN A 275 -24.20 10.47 -21.25
#